data_AF-A0A942J7G3-F1
#
_entry.id   AF-A0A942J7G3-F1
#
_cell.length_a   1.000
_cell.length_b   1.000
_cell.length_c   1.000
_cell.angle_alpha   90.00
_cell.angle_beta   90.00
_cell.angle_gamma   90.00
#
_symmetry.space_group_name_H-M   'P 1'
#
loop_
_entity.id
_entity.type
_entity.pdbx_description
1 polymer ?
#
loop_
_entity_poly.entity_id
_entity_poly.type
_entity_poly.pdbx_seq_one_letter_code
_entity_poly.pdbx_strand_id
1 'polypeptide(L)'
;MSVVDYTQELSVVEGKPALRSLDDIISKPLETKPDKKFYIALSITLSMLGLFVIGLGLTFWYGIGMWGNNNPVGWAFDIVNFVFWVGIGHAGTLISAILFL
;
A
#
# COMPACT_ATOMS: atom_id res chain seq x y z
N MET A 1 -41.31 -2.61 -7.69
CA MET A 1 -39.97 -3.22 -7.54
C MET A 1 -39.37 -3.24 -8.94
N SER A 2 -38.35 -2.44 -9.24
CA SER A 2 -37.71 -2.46 -10.56
C SER A 2 -36.97 -3.80 -10.73
N VAL A 3 -37.29 -4.52 -11.80
CA VAL A 3 -36.59 -5.75 -12.18
C VAL A 3 -35.21 -5.33 -12.69
N VAL A 4 -34.16 -5.78 -12.00
CA VAL A 4 -32.77 -5.55 -12.43
C VAL A 4 -32.51 -6.47 -13.62
N ASP A 5 -32.15 -5.87 -14.77
CA ASP A 5 -31.81 -6.59 -16.00
C ASP A 5 -30.34 -7.04 -15.94
N TYR A 6 -30.12 -8.34 -15.83
CA TYR A 6 -28.78 -8.96 -15.77
C TYR A 6 -28.14 -9.17 -17.14
N THR A 7 -28.79 -8.75 -18.24
CA THR A 7 -28.22 -8.85 -19.59
C THR A 7 -27.35 -7.66 -19.96
N GLN A 8 -27.39 -6.57 -19.17
CA GLN A 8 -26.54 -5.40 -19.34
C GLN A 8 -25.51 -5.30 -18.23
N GLU A 9 -24.24 -5.21 -18.61
CA GLU A 9 -23.15 -4.91 -17.71
C GLU A 9 -23.36 -3.51 -17.10
N LEU A 10 -23.34 -3.44 -15.77
CA LEU A 10 -23.41 -2.16 -15.06
C LEU A 10 -22.11 -1.38 -15.27
N SER A 11 -22.23 -0.09 -15.56
CA SER A 11 -21.05 0.77 -15.76
C SER A 11 -20.29 0.93 -14.44
N VAL A 12 -19.00 0.60 -14.44
CA VAL A 12 -18.09 0.85 -13.30
C VAL A 12 -17.66 2.32 -13.19
N VAL A 13 -17.93 3.12 -14.22
CA VAL A 13 -17.70 4.57 -14.23
C VAL A 13 -19.05 5.28 -14.30
N GLU A 14 -19.38 6.03 -13.27
CA GLU A 14 -20.60 6.83 -13.22
C GLU A 14 -20.57 7.99 -14.22
N GLY A 15 -21.71 8.30 -14.83
CA GLY A 15 -21.87 9.48 -15.69
C GLY A 15 -21.20 9.44 -17.07
N LYS A 16 -20.40 8.41 -17.39
CA LYS A 16 -19.70 8.23 -18.67
C LYS A 16 -18.98 9.52 -19.14
N PRO A 17 -18.04 10.06 -18.35
CA PRO A 17 -17.36 11.30 -18.68
C PRO A 17 -16.56 11.17 -19.99
N ALA A 18 -16.40 12.30 -20.69
CA ALA A 18 -15.54 12.35 -21.88
C ALA A 18 -14.08 12.06 -21.51
N LEU A 19 -13.34 11.34 -22.38
CA LEU A 19 -11.96 10.91 -22.12
C LEU A 19 -11.03 12.07 -21.75
N ARG A 20 -11.16 13.22 -22.44
CA ARG A 20 -10.38 14.43 -22.11
C ARG A 20 -10.59 14.88 -20.66
N SER A 21 -11.81 14.81 -20.16
CA SER A 21 -12.13 15.16 -18.76
C SER A 21 -11.46 14.20 -17.78
N LEU A 22 -11.39 12.90 -18.11
CA LEU A 22 -10.70 11.91 -17.29
C LEU A 22 -9.19 12.20 -17.23
N ASP A 23 -8.56 12.50 -18.37
CA ASP A 23 -7.14 12.85 -18.44
C ASP A 23 -6.84 14.08 -17.59
N ASP A 24 -7.67 15.13 -17.71
CA ASP A 24 -7.54 16.36 -16.94
C ASP A 24 -7.67 16.07 -15.43
N ILE A 25 -8.58 15.17 -15.01
CA ILE A 25 -8.77 14.79 -13.59
C ILE A 25 -7.58 13.98 -13.05
N ILE A 26 -7.10 12.98 -13.79
CA ILE A 26 -6.04 12.07 -13.36
C ILE A 26 -4.70 12.81 -13.28
N SER A 27 -4.44 13.72 -14.22
CA SER A 27 -3.19 14.48 -14.29
C SER A 27 -3.12 15.63 -13.29
N LYS A 28 -4.26 16.22 -12.91
CA LYS A 28 -4.33 17.40 -12.03
C LYS A 28 -3.45 17.32 -10.77
N PRO A 29 -3.38 16.21 -10.01
CA PRO A 29 -2.51 16.13 -8.84
C PRO A 29 -1.02 16.36 -9.14
N LEU A 30 -0.57 16.05 -10.36
CA LEU A 30 0.82 16.24 -10.81
C LEU A 30 1.14 17.72 -11.07
N GLU A 31 0.15 18.51 -11.48
CA GLU A 31 0.31 19.94 -11.81
C GLU A 31 0.08 20.86 -10.59
N THR A 32 -0.58 20.34 -9.55
CA THR A 32 -0.85 21.09 -8.33
C THR A 32 0.24 20.88 -7.29
N LYS A 33 0.62 21.95 -6.58
CA LYS A 33 1.52 21.83 -5.43
C LYS A 33 0.86 21.00 -4.32
N PRO A 34 1.59 20.07 -3.68
CA PRO A 34 1.06 19.31 -2.55
C PRO A 34 0.59 20.23 -1.41
N ASP A 35 -0.49 19.83 -0.75
CA ASP A 35 -1.04 20.59 0.36
C ASP A 35 -0.23 20.37 1.67
N LYS A 36 -0.54 21.12 2.72
CA LYS A 36 0.13 20.96 4.01
C LYS A 36 -0.06 19.56 4.60
N LYS A 37 -1.20 18.91 4.34
CA LYS A 37 -1.49 17.57 4.87
C LYS A 37 -0.55 16.52 4.29
N PHE A 38 -0.24 16.61 2.99
CA PHE A 38 0.75 15.77 2.35
C PHE A 38 2.11 15.87 3.06
N TYR A 39 2.59 17.08 3.32
CA TYR A 39 3.89 17.25 4.00
C TYR A 39 3.87 16.76 5.45
N ILE A 40 2.75 16.91 6.16
CA ILE A 40 2.59 16.34 7.51
C ILE A 40 2.67 14.81 7.45
N ALA A 41 1.92 14.18 6.55
CA ALA A 41 1.94 12.73 6.36
C ALA A 41 3.34 12.24 5.99
N LEU A 42 3.99 12.90 5.02
CA LEU A 42 5.35 12.60 4.60
C LEU A 42 6.35 12.72 5.76
N SER A 43 6.25 13.75 6.59
CA SER A 43 7.12 13.94 7.75
C SER A 43 6.96 12.80 8.78
N ILE A 44 5.73 12.35 9.03
CA ILE A 44 5.45 11.22 9.93
C ILE A 44 6.06 9.94 9.34
N THR A 45 5.80 9.67 8.06
CA THR A 45 6.34 8.49 7.37
C THR A 45 7.87 8.47 7.38
N LEU A 46 8.53 9.60 7.09
CA LEU A 46 9.99 9.70 7.13
C LEU A 46 10.55 9.54 8.54
N SER A 47 9.84 10.02 9.56
CA SER A 47 10.25 9.82 10.96
C SER A 47 10.19 8.33 11.35
N MET A 48 9.12 7.62 10.95
CA MET A 48 9.02 6.17 11.16
C MET A 48 10.07 5.39 10.37
N LEU A 49 10.37 5.81 9.13
CA LEU A 49 11.48 5.24 8.35
C LEU A 49 12.82 5.46 9.05
N GLY A 50 13.04 6.63 9.64
CA GLY A 50 14.23 6.93 10.45
C GLY A 50 14.39 5.97 11.63
N LEU A 51 13.31 5.71 12.37
CA LEU A 51 13.31 4.71 13.46
C LEU A 51 13.64 3.31 12.95
N PHE A 52 13.11 2.92 11.80
CA PHE A 52 13.42 1.63 11.16
C PHE A 52 14.91 1.53 10.80
N VAL A 53 15.49 2.55 10.17
CA VAL A 53 16.92 2.58 9.81
C VAL A 53 17.81 2.53 11.06
N ILE A 54 17.45 3.25 12.13
CA ILE A 54 18.17 3.18 13.41
C ILE A 54 18.10 1.74 13.98
N GLY A 55 16.91 1.13 13.99
CA GLY A 55 16.71 -0.24 14.46
C GLY A 55 17.53 -1.28 13.66
N LEU A 56 17.62 -1.11 12.34
CA LEU A 56 18.49 -1.93 11.49
C LEU A 56 19.97 -1.74 11.84
N GLY A 57 20.42 -0.49 12.00
CA GLY A 57 21.81 -0.19 12.39
C GLY A 57 22.17 -0.81 13.75
N LEU A 58 21.27 -0.71 14.73
CA LEU A 58 21.42 -1.34 16.04
C LEU A 58 21.48 -2.88 15.91
N THR A 59 20.68 -3.47 15.04
CA THR A 59 20.72 -4.93 14.77
C THR A 59 22.07 -5.35 14.20
N PHE A 60 22.62 -4.61 13.25
CA PHE A 60 23.95 -4.94 12.70
C PHE A 60 25.07 -4.76 13.72
N TRP A 61 24.94 -3.80 14.63
CA TRP A 61 25.96 -3.50 15.63
C TRP A 61 25.96 -4.48 16.81
N TYR A 62 24.79 -4.76 17.38
CA TYR A 62 24.64 -5.58 18.59
C TYR A 62 24.18 -7.02 18.30
N GLY A 63 23.78 -7.31 17.07
CA GLY A 63 23.31 -8.63 16.63
C GLY A 63 21.81 -8.87 16.83
N ILE A 64 21.34 -9.98 16.25
CA ILE A 64 19.93 -10.41 16.26
C ILE A 64 19.40 -10.77 17.66
N GLY A 65 20.27 -10.98 18.64
CA GLY A 65 19.87 -11.31 20.02
C GLY A 65 19.03 -10.22 20.69
N MET A 66 19.09 -8.98 20.20
CA MET A 66 18.27 -7.87 20.71
C MET A 66 16.78 -7.97 20.33
N TRP A 67 16.42 -8.86 19.39
CA TRP A 67 15.05 -8.95 18.88
C TRP A 67 14.07 -9.60 19.86
N GLY A 68 14.58 -10.22 20.93
CA GLY A 68 13.75 -10.88 21.95
C GLY A 68 13.23 -12.27 21.51
N ASN A 69 13.76 -12.82 20.42
CA ASN A 69 13.55 -14.22 20.06
C ASN A 69 14.14 -15.12 21.16
N ASN A 70 13.54 -16.29 21.40
CA ASN A 70 13.99 -17.21 22.45
C ASN A 70 14.07 -18.65 21.91
N ASN A 71 14.72 -19.57 22.63
CA ASN A 71 14.61 -21.00 22.31
C ASN A 71 13.40 -21.58 23.06
N PRO A 72 12.40 -22.18 22.38
CA PRO A 72 12.41 -22.66 20.99
C PRO A 72 11.82 -21.71 19.94
N VAL A 73 11.26 -20.56 20.32
CA VAL A 73 10.65 -19.58 19.39
C VAL A 73 11.71 -18.69 18.73
N GLY A 74 12.46 -19.28 17.80
CA GLY A 74 13.54 -18.61 17.06
C GLY A 74 13.05 -17.61 16.01
N TRP A 75 11.79 -17.71 15.60
CA TRP A 75 11.13 -16.84 14.63
C TRP A 75 9.90 -16.19 15.28
N ALA A 76 9.87 -14.86 15.28
CA ALA A 76 8.83 -14.07 15.91
C ALA A 76 8.40 -12.95 14.96
N PHE A 77 8.56 -11.69 15.37
CA PHE A 77 8.12 -10.53 14.58
C PHE A 77 8.80 -10.40 13.23
N ASP A 78 10.04 -10.86 13.10
CA ASP A 78 10.79 -10.87 11.85
C ASP A 78 10.09 -11.66 10.75
N ILE A 79 9.70 -12.90 11.02
CA ILE A 79 8.98 -13.73 10.05
C ILE A 79 7.50 -13.38 9.96
N VAL A 80 6.84 -13.05 11.08
CA VAL A 80 5.43 -12.63 11.08
C VAL A 80 5.25 -11.41 10.18
N ASN A 81 6.09 -10.39 10.32
CA ASN A 81 6.03 -9.19 9.47
C ASN A 81 6.43 -9.50 8.03
N PHE A 82 7.46 -10.33 7.80
CA PHE A 82 7.87 -10.73 6.45
C PHE A 82 6.69 -11.34 5.67
N VAL A 83 6.03 -12.36 6.24
CA VAL A 83 4.90 -13.03 5.58
C VAL A 83 3.70 -12.09 5.44
N PHE A 84 3.43 -11.27 6.46
CA PHE A 84 2.35 -10.28 6.41
C PHE A 84 2.50 -9.32 5.23
N TRP A 85 3.67 -8.73 5.06
CA TRP A 85 3.92 -7.78 3.96
C TRP A 85 3.95 -8.46 2.59
N VAL A 86 4.49 -9.67 2.50
CA VAL A 86 4.42 -10.49 1.27
C VAL A 86 2.96 -10.76 0.88
N GLY A 87 2.09 -11.07 1.86
CA GLY A 87 0.67 -11.29 1.64
C GLY A 87 -0.04 -10.05 1.07
N ILE A 88 0.25 -8.86 1.61
CA ILE A 88 -0.28 -7.60 1.06
C ILE A 88 0.17 -7.38 -0.39
N GLY A 89 1.43 -7.73 -0.72
CA GLY A 89 1.95 -7.62 -2.08
C GLY A 89 1.18 -8.46 -3.11
N HIS A 90 0.66 -9.62 -2.73
CA HIS A 90 -0.11 -10.49 -3.64
C HIS A 90 -1.46 -9.89 -4.05
N ALA A 91 -2.10 -9.10 -3.19
CA ALA A 91 -3.38 -8.48 -3.52
C ALA A 91 -3.29 -7.63 -4.80
N GLY A 92 -2.22 -6.86 -4.97
CA GLY A 92 -2.00 -6.04 -6.16
C GLY A 92 -1.77 -6.85 -7.44
N THR A 93 -0.99 -7.94 -7.36
CA THR A 93 -0.75 -8.81 -8.51
C THR A 93 -1.99 -9.56 -8.94
N LEU A 94 -2.84 -9.96 -7.99
CA LEU A 94 -4.12 -10.60 -8.30
C LEU A 94 -5.08 -9.65 -9.02
N ILE A 95 -5.24 -8.42 -8.54
CA ILE A 95 -6.12 -7.43 -9.19
C ILE A 95 -5.63 -7.09 -10.61
N SER A 96 -4.32 -6.92 -10.80
CA SER A 96 -3.77 -6.49 -12.10
C SER A 96 -3.64 -7.61 -13.14
N ALA A 97 -3.27 -8.82 -12.72
CA ALA A 97 -3.09 -9.94 -13.64
C ALA A 97 -4.34 -10.81 -13.75
N ILE A 98 -4.89 -11.27 -12.62
CA ILE A 98 -5.96 -12.27 -12.65
C ILE A 98 -7.29 -11.68 -13.11
N LEU A 99 -7.64 -10.45 -12.73
CA LEU A 99 -8.90 -9.84 -13.19
C LEU A 99 -8.85 -9.39 -14.66
N PHE A 100 -7.67 -9.35 -15.27
CA PHE A 100 -7.50 -9.04 -16.69
C PHE A 100 -7.54 -10.28 -17.58
N LEU A 101 -7.12 -11.44 -17.05
CA LEU A 101 -7.14 -12.74 -17.74
C LEU A 101 -8.57 -13.26 -17.92
#